data_AF-A0A955Z6Q1-F1
#
_entry.id   AF-A0A955Z6Q1-F1
#
_cell.length_a   1.000
_cell.length_b   1.000
_cell.length_c   1.000
_cell.angle_alpha   90.00
_cell.angle_beta   90.00
_cell.angle_gamma   90.00
#
_symmetry.space_group_name_H-M   'P 1'
#
loop_
_entity.id
_entity.type
_entity.pdbx_description
1 polymer ?
#
loop_
_entity_poly.entity_id
_entity_poly.type
_entity_poly.pdbx_seq_one_letter_code
_entity_poly.pdbx_strand_id
1 'polypeptide(L)'
;MSALVGVGAAACGSTTTVVPATAACDDTKCAPGNKCLDGEDGIKCRRTCASNDKPDTACPFGYTCSRYDGVPEAYCFKQTNEITKKDKGQWGAPCNPANGLDKTPDCDTDQSFACFARAPSDADAYCTLYSCESDLGCGPGFYCGDFNVQPNAINPSRASDGTKFVQSVAKACQLRKYCSPCNTNLDCPAVKGKAQFCVAGSDGKGFCTNECSSDEGCNTEALCGQNVTDKDGVAHPRACFPRAGSCTGDGSLCSPCRVDSDCGPDGACVKGTDYSTERFCAKAAPGGDCGQCPKQLTNPPVRGGCYKANATNPVFAGDVPVNYCMGLFA
;
A
#
# COMPACT_ATOMS: atom_id res chain seq x y z
N MET A 1 8.04 -72.98 31.72
CA MET A 1 7.85 -73.97 30.64
C MET A 1 7.13 -73.26 29.51
N SER A 2 7.67 -73.34 28.30
CA SER A 2 7.00 -73.13 26.99
C SER A 2 6.48 -71.72 26.68
N ALA A 3 6.61 -71.16 25.48
CA ALA A 3 7.29 -71.54 24.25
C ALA A 3 7.45 -70.26 23.40
N LEU A 4 8.51 -70.23 22.58
CA LEU A 4 8.69 -69.27 21.49
C LEU A 4 7.61 -69.47 20.42
N VAL A 5 7.13 -68.38 19.83
CA VAL A 5 6.65 -68.37 18.44
C VAL A 5 7.25 -67.15 17.75
N GLY A 6 8.17 -67.41 16.82
CA GLY A 6 8.72 -66.41 15.92
C GLY A 6 7.83 -66.26 14.69
N VAL A 7 7.64 -65.02 14.26
CA VAL A 7 7.06 -64.70 12.95
C VAL A 7 8.08 -63.82 12.24
N GLY A 8 8.66 -64.36 11.16
CA GLY A 8 9.55 -63.62 10.27
C GLY A 8 8.76 -62.62 9.43
N ALA A 9 9.16 -61.35 9.51
CA ALA A 9 8.70 -60.33 8.58
C ALA A 9 9.66 -60.26 7.39
N ALA A 10 9.10 -60.47 6.19
CA ALA A 10 9.80 -60.32 4.92
C ALA A 10 10.23 -58.85 4.73
N ALA A 11 11.50 -58.65 4.42
CA ALA A 11 12.05 -57.36 4.04
C ALA A 11 11.52 -56.97 2.66
N CYS A 12 10.54 -56.07 2.62
CA CYS A 12 10.19 -55.33 1.41
C CYS A 12 11.28 -54.28 1.16
N GLY A 13 12.20 -54.59 0.25
CA GLY A 13 13.14 -53.62 -0.29
C GLY A 13 12.38 -52.54 -1.05
N SER A 14 12.20 -51.38 -0.44
CA SER A 14 11.80 -50.17 -1.15
C SER A 14 12.94 -49.77 -2.07
N THR A 15 12.82 -50.11 -3.36
CA THR A 15 13.59 -49.43 -4.41
C THR A 15 13.22 -47.95 -4.35
N THR A 16 14.08 -47.17 -3.72
CA THR A 16 14.07 -45.70 -3.82
C THR A 16 14.28 -45.38 -5.29
N THR A 17 13.19 -45.11 -6.00
CA THR A 17 13.26 -44.50 -7.33
C THR A 17 13.91 -43.13 -7.11
N VAL A 18 15.21 -43.05 -7.39
CA VAL A 18 15.93 -41.79 -7.46
C VAL A 18 15.27 -41.01 -8.58
N VAL A 19 14.36 -40.11 -8.21
CA VAL A 19 13.88 -39.08 -9.12
C VAL A 19 15.13 -38.39 -9.66
N PRO A 20 15.33 -38.30 -10.98
CA PRO A 20 16.50 -37.63 -11.52
C PRO A 20 16.55 -36.24 -10.89
N ALA A 21 17.66 -35.91 -10.24
CA ALA A 21 17.90 -34.56 -9.76
C ALA A 21 17.61 -33.63 -10.94
N THR A 22 16.60 -32.77 -10.81
CA THR A 22 16.35 -31.68 -11.75
C THR A 22 17.68 -31.02 -12.01
N ALA A 23 18.14 -31.03 -13.28
CA ALA A 23 19.44 -30.50 -13.64
C ALA A 23 19.59 -29.12 -12.98
N ALA A 24 20.54 -29.02 -12.05
CA ALA A 24 20.73 -27.82 -11.27
C ALA A 24 20.95 -26.65 -12.24
N CYS A 25 20.21 -25.57 -12.05
CA CYS A 25 20.42 -24.35 -12.83
C CYS A 25 21.88 -23.92 -12.67
N ASP A 26 22.51 -23.55 -13.78
CA ASP A 26 23.92 -23.17 -13.86
C ASP A 26 24.04 -21.69 -14.27
N ASP A 27 24.56 -20.85 -13.38
CA ASP A 27 24.74 -19.41 -13.59
C ASP A 27 25.51 -19.10 -14.87
N THR A 28 26.48 -19.95 -15.23
CA THR A 28 27.33 -19.73 -16.41
C THR A 28 26.59 -19.94 -17.73
N LYS A 29 25.42 -20.58 -17.67
CA LYS A 29 24.53 -20.82 -18.83
C LYS A 29 23.41 -19.79 -18.91
N CYS A 30 23.25 -18.95 -17.91
CA CYS A 30 22.29 -17.86 -17.96
C CYS A 30 22.76 -16.75 -18.91
N ALA A 31 21.81 -16.04 -19.52
CA ALA A 31 22.12 -14.86 -20.31
C ALA A 31 22.83 -13.80 -19.43
N PRO A 32 23.68 -12.92 -20.01
CA PRO A 32 24.36 -11.87 -19.25
C PRO A 32 23.37 -11.03 -18.41
N GLY A 33 23.68 -10.86 -17.12
CA GLY A 33 22.81 -10.16 -16.17
C GLY A 33 21.73 -11.03 -15.50
N ASN A 34 21.67 -12.33 -15.83
CA ASN A 34 20.79 -13.29 -15.17
C ASN A 34 21.57 -14.21 -14.23
N LYS A 35 20.90 -14.68 -13.17
CA LYS A 35 21.41 -15.66 -12.20
C LYS A 35 20.39 -16.78 -11.98
N CYS A 36 20.86 -17.94 -11.57
CA CYS A 36 20.04 -19.04 -11.09
C CYS A 36 19.53 -18.72 -9.68
N LEU A 37 18.25 -18.38 -9.60
CA LEU A 37 17.60 -18.02 -8.34
C LEU A 37 16.40 -18.94 -8.10
N ASP A 38 16.29 -19.42 -6.87
CA ASP A 38 15.18 -20.25 -6.39
C ASP A 38 13.96 -19.38 -6.05
N GLY A 39 13.12 -19.12 -7.06
CA GLY A 39 11.91 -18.32 -6.88
C GLY A 39 10.68 -19.18 -6.63
N GLU A 40 9.51 -18.55 -6.64
CA GLU A 40 8.21 -19.23 -6.45
C GLU A 40 7.99 -20.44 -7.39
N ASP A 41 8.43 -20.33 -8.65
CA ASP A 41 8.32 -21.37 -9.67
C ASP A 41 9.60 -22.22 -9.82
N GLY A 42 10.41 -22.27 -8.76
CA GLY A 42 11.64 -23.06 -8.62
C GLY A 42 12.91 -22.38 -9.13
N ILE A 43 14.01 -23.13 -9.17
CA ILE A 43 15.33 -22.63 -9.59
C ILE A 43 15.38 -22.42 -11.11
N LYS A 44 15.53 -21.16 -11.55
CA LYS A 44 15.63 -20.77 -12.98
C LYS A 44 16.60 -19.61 -13.18
N CYS A 45 17.06 -19.40 -14.42
CA CYS A 45 17.79 -18.18 -14.78
C CYS A 45 16.85 -16.98 -14.75
N ARG A 46 17.07 -16.04 -13.83
CA ARG A 46 16.25 -14.84 -13.65
C ARG A 46 17.10 -13.60 -13.84
N ARG A 47 16.52 -12.58 -14.46
CA ARG A 47 17.15 -11.26 -14.57
C ARG A 47 17.15 -10.58 -13.21
N THR A 48 18.33 -10.36 -12.65
CA THR A 48 18.47 -9.61 -11.39
C THR A 48 18.13 -8.15 -11.61
N CYS A 49 17.69 -7.48 -10.56
CA CYS A 49 17.38 -6.05 -10.58
C CYS A 49 17.72 -5.43 -9.22
N ALA A 50 17.85 -4.10 -9.18
CA ALA A 50 18.19 -3.37 -7.95
C ALA A 50 17.30 -2.14 -7.71
N SER A 51 16.33 -1.88 -8.58
CA SER A 51 15.47 -0.70 -8.50
C SER A 51 14.23 -0.87 -9.39
N ASN A 52 13.16 -0.14 -9.08
CA ASN A 52 11.97 0.01 -9.93
C ASN A 52 11.92 1.35 -10.70
N ASP A 53 12.88 2.25 -10.45
CA ASP A 53 12.89 3.64 -10.92
C ASP A 53 14.14 4.02 -11.75
N LYS A 54 15.22 3.25 -11.67
CA LYS A 54 16.49 3.50 -12.37
C LYS A 54 16.58 2.65 -13.65
N PRO A 55 16.58 3.25 -14.86
CA PRO A 55 16.47 2.50 -16.12
C PRO A 55 17.55 1.44 -16.36
N ASP A 56 18.74 1.60 -15.80
CA ASP A 56 19.90 0.71 -15.95
C ASP A 56 19.80 -0.56 -15.08
N THR A 57 19.10 -0.47 -13.95
CA THR A 57 18.97 -1.53 -12.94
C THR A 57 17.53 -1.99 -12.73
N ALA A 58 16.58 -1.37 -13.43
CA ALA A 58 15.18 -1.71 -13.46
C ALA A 58 14.86 -2.85 -14.44
N CYS A 59 13.68 -3.43 -14.20
CA CYS A 59 13.11 -4.44 -15.05
C CYS A 59 12.54 -3.83 -16.34
N PRO A 60 12.51 -4.60 -17.45
CA PRO A 60 11.84 -4.15 -18.66
C PRO A 60 10.33 -3.93 -18.42
N PHE A 61 9.67 -3.20 -19.32
CA PHE A 61 8.23 -2.99 -19.24
C PHE A 61 7.45 -4.32 -19.15
N GLY A 62 6.41 -4.35 -18.32
CA GLY A 62 5.66 -5.58 -18.01
C GLY A 62 6.30 -6.46 -16.93
N TYR A 63 7.38 -5.98 -16.30
CA TYR A 63 8.03 -6.63 -15.18
C TYR A 63 8.25 -5.65 -14.02
N THR A 64 8.19 -6.16 -12.79
CA THR A 64 8.46 -5.41 -11.56
C THR A 64 9.66 -6.01 -10.85
N CYS A 65 10.55 -5.17 -10.32
CA CYS A 65 11.65 -5.61 -9.48
C CYS A 65 11.13 -5.89 -8.07
N SER A 66 11.30 -7.11 -7.59
CA SER A 66 10.90 -7.50 -6.22
C SER A 66 11.84 -8.57 -5.67
N ARG A 67 11.74 -8.87 -4.38
CA ARG A 67 12.51 -9.92 -3.71
C ARG A 67 11.55 -11.02 -3.24
N TYR A 68 11.83 -12.26 -3.62
CA TYR A 68 11.12 -13.43 -3.09
C TYR A 68 11.66 -13.76 -1.69
N ASP A 69 10.78 -14.21 -0.80
CA ASP A 69 11.21 -14.60 0.55
C ASP A 69 12.23 -15.74 0.50
N GLY A 70 13.25 -15.68 1.34
CA GLY A 70 14.38 -16.61 1.32
C GLY A 70 15.38 -16.44 0.17
N VAL A 71 15.16 -15.52 -0.78
CA VAL A 71 16.10 -15.23 -1.87
C VAL A 71 16.86 -13.93 -1.59
N PRO A 72 18.21 -13.95 -1.52
CA PRO A 72 18.98 -12.75 -1.19
C PRO A 72 18.85 -11.64 -2.26
N GLU A 73 18.90 -12.01 -3.53
CA GLU A 73 18.82 -11.07 -4.65
C GLU A 73 17.39 -10.84 -5.16
N ALA A 74 17.10 -9.57 -5.45
CA ALA A 74 15.90 -9.21 -6.17
C ALA A 74 16.02 -9.51 -7.68
N TYR A 75 14.89 -9.82 -8.28
CA TYR A 75 14.81 -10.14 -9.70
C TYR A 75 13.49 -9.68 -10.31
N CYS A 76 13.43 -9.71 -11.64
CA CYS A 76 12.27 -9.26 -12.40
C CYS A 76 11.14 -10.29 -12.40
N PHE A 77 10.00 -9.92 -11.80
CA PHE A 77 8.76 -10.68 -11.87
C PHE A 77 7.92 -10.19 -13.02
N LYS A 78 7.40 -11.10 -13.85
CA LYS A 78 6.42 -10.74 -14.89
C LYS A 78 5.14 -10.29 -14.20
N GLN A 79 4.58 -9.17 -14.63
CA GLN A 79 3.27 -8.72 -14.16
C GLN A 79 2.19 -9.70 -14.63
N THR A 80 1.15 -9.86 -13.82
CA THR A 80 0.03 -10.75 -14.18
C THR A 80 -0.84 -10.19 -15.28
N ASN A 81 -0.85 -8.86 -15.44
CA ASN A 81 -1.59 -8.16 -16.49
C ASN A 81 -0.75 -8.04 -17.76
N GLU A 82 -1.31 -8.50 -18.89
CA GLU A 82 -0.67 -8.38 -20.20
C GLU A 82 -0.92 -6.99 -20.79
N ILE A 83 -0.04 -6.05 -20.43
CA ILE A 83 -0.11 -4.66 -20.90
C ILE A 83 0.94 -4.47 -21.98
N THR A 84 0.54 -3.90 -23.10
CA THR A 84 1.41 -3.37 -24.15
C THR A 84 1.80 -1.95 -23.81
N LYS A 85 3.09 -1.62 -23.84
CA LYS A 85 3.56 -0.26 -23.55
C LYS A 85 2.94 0.76 -24.52
N LYS A 86 2.39 1.84 -23.98
CA LYS A 86 1.98 3.05 -24.72
C LYS A 86 2.73 4.28 -24.19
N ASP A 87 2.78 5.33 -25.00
CA ASP A 87 3.48 6.57 -24.65
C ASP A 87 2.73 7.42 -23.61
N LYS A 88 1.40 7.22 -23.47
CA LYS A 88 0.52 7.99 -22.58
C LYS A 88 -0.59 7.12 -22.00
N GLY A 89 -1.18 7.59 -20.89
CA GLY A 89 -2.41 7.04 -20.30
C GLY A 89 -2.25 5.76 -19.48
N GLN A 90 -1.02 5.33 -19.22
CA GLN A 90 -0.73 4.15 -18.40
C GLN A 90 -0.27 4.56 -17.00
N TRP A 91 0.32 3.62 -16.25
CA TRP A 91 0.78 3.75 -14.87
C TRP A 91 1.30 5.16 -14.51
N GLY A 92 0.53 5.88 -13.68
CA GLY A 92 0.94 7.16 -13.11
C GLY A 92 0.79 8.37 -14.04
N ALA A 93 0.32 8.19 -15.28
CA ALA A 93 0.02 9.31 -16.17
C ALA A 93 -1.05 10.21 -15.52
N PRO A 94 -0.87 11.54 -15.52
CA PRO A 94 -1.86 12.45 -14.96
C PRO A 94 -3.17 12.36 -15.75
N CYS A 95 -4.30 12.48 -15.04
CA CYS A 95 -5.62 12.44 -15.65
C CYS A 95 -6.55 13.49 -15.02
N ASN A 96 -7.58 13.90 -15.75
CA ASN A 96 -8.60 14.80 -15.22
C ASN A 96 -9.72 14.00 -14.51
N PRO A 97 -9.81 14.06 -13.17
CA PRO A 97 -10.82 13.31 -12.43
C PRO A 97 -12.25 13.80 -12.65
N ALA A 98 -12.44 15.04 -13.11
CA ALA A 98 -13.77 15.62 -13.32
C ALA A 98 -14.60 14.89 -14.39
N ASN A 99 -13.97 14.10 -15.27
CA ASN A 99 -14.68 13.30 -16.27
C ASN A 99 -15.21 11.97 -15.71
N GLY A 100 -14.79 11.58 -14.49
CA GLY A 100 -15.21 10.35 -13.84
C GLY A 100 -14.49 9.08 -14.30
N LEU A 101 -14.73 7.96 -13.62
CA LEU A 101 -14.07 6.66 -13.84
C LEU A 101 -14.33 6.07 -15.24
N ASP A 102 -15.55 6.24 -15.77
CA ASP A 102 -15.97 5.60 -17.03
C ASP A 102 -15.66 6.44 -18.28
N LYS A 103 -15.14 7.66 -18.10
CA LYS A 103 -14.84 8.60 -19.20
C LYS A 103 -13.49 9.25 -18.98
N THR A 104 -12.42 8.47 -19.11
CA THR A 104 -11.05 8.93 -18.84
C THR A 104 -10.23 8.97 -20.12
N PRO A 105 -10.44 9.96 -21.02
CA PRO A 105 -9.72 10.04 -22.29
C PRO A 105 -8.21 10.23 -22.12
N ASP A 106 -7.77 10.67 -20.95
CA ASP A 106 -6.36 10.79 -20.59
C ASP A 106 -5.71 9.44 -20.30
N CYS A 107 -6.50 8.40 -20.02
CA CYS A 107 -6.06 7.06 -19.67
C CYS A 107 -6.24 6.07 -20.83
N ASP A 108 -5.43 5.02 -20.82
CA ASP A 108 -5.44 3.94 -21.80
C ASP A 108 -6.59 2.95 -21.55
N THR A 109 -7.81 3.38 -21.89
CA THR A 109 -9.02 2.59 -21.66
C THR A 109 -9.05 1.29 -22.47
N ASP A 110 -8.34 1.21 -23.60
CA ASP A 110 -8.19 -0.03 -24.39
C ASP A 110 -7.53 -1.15 -23.57
N GLN A 111 -6.70 -0.78 -22.59
CA GLN A 111 -6.02 -1.71 -21.68
C GLN A 111 -6.52 -1.58 -20.25
N SER A 112 -7.77 -1.11 -20.10
CA SER A 112 -8.50 -1.00 -18.82
C SER A 112 -7.89 -0.02 -17.81
N PHE A 113 -7.03 0.91 -18.24
CA PHE A 113 -6.61 2.01 -17.37
C PHE A 113 -7.75 3.01 -17.19
N ALA A 114 -7.93 3.43 -15.94
CA ALA A 114 -8.87 4.48 -15.57
C ALA A 114 -8.22 5.45 -14.57
N CYS A 115 -8.80 6.63 -14.46
CA CYS A 115 -8.32 7.71 -13.61
C CYS A 115 -8.64 7.40 -12.14
N PHE A 116 -7.62 7.32 -11.30
CA PHE A 116 -7.75 7.20 -9.86
C PHE A 116 -7.65 8.56 -9.21
N ALA A 117 -8.67 8.89 -8.42
CA ALA A 117 -8.77 10.14 -7.67
C ALA A 117 -9.71 9.99 -6.49
N ARG A 118 -9.45 10.75 -5.43
CA ARG A 118 -10.23 10.74 -4.18
C ARG A 118 -11.34 11.79 -4.15
N ALA A 119 -11.31 12.72 -5.10
CA ALA A 119 -12.32 13.75 -5.31
C ALA A 119 -12.28 14.23 -6.77
N PRO A 120 -13.35 14.88 -7.27
CA PRO A 120 -13.36 15.50 -8.61
C PRO A 120 -12.32 16.63 -8.80
N SER A 121 -11.73 17.13 -7.72
CA SER A 121 -10.71 18.18 -7.71
C SER A 121 -9.31 17.66 -7.32
N ASP A 122 -9.11 16.34 -7.26
CA ASP A 122 -7.84 15.74 -6.87
C ASP A 122 -6.73 16.07 -7.90
N ALA A 123 -5.83 16.98 -7.53
CA ALA A 123 -4.75 17.42 -8.40
C ALA A 123 -3.65 16.35 -8.58
N ASP A 124 -3.64 15.32 -7.71
CA ASP A 124 -2.72 14.20 -7.78
C ASP A 124 -3.35 12.97 -8.47
N ALA A 125 -4.44 13.16 -9.23
CA ALA A 125 -5.11 12.09 -9.96
C ALA A 125 -4.21 11.45 -11.03
N TYR A 126 -4.26 10.12 -11.15
CA TYR A 126 -3.41 9.38 -12.08
C TYR A 126 -4.10 8.16 -12.70
N CYS A 127 -3.65 7.74 -13.88
CA CYS A 127 -4.12 6.54 -14.57
C CYS A 127 -3.55 5.28 -13.90
N THR A 128 -4.43 4.31 -13.63
CA THR A 128 -4.08 3.03 -13.01
C THR A 128 -5.09 1.94 -13.36
N LEU A 129 -4.82 0.71 -12.90
CA LEU A 129 -5.76 -0.41 -12.98
C LEU A 129 -6.55 -0.58 -11.68
N TYR A 130 -7.81 -0.98 -11.82
CA TYR A 130 -8.70 -1.34 -10.72
C TYR A 130 -8.79 -2.88 -10.57
N SER A 131 -9.34 -3.34 -9.46
CA SER A 131 -9.59 -4.77 -9.19
C SER A 131 -8.31 -5.62 -9.21
N CYS A 132 -7.20 -5.06 -8.74
CA CYS A 132 -5.98 -5.83 -8.53
C CYS A 132 -6.17 -6.87 -7.42
N GLU A 133 -5.44 -7.99 -7.51
CA GLU A 133 -5.43 -9.07 -6.52
C GLU A 133 -4.13 -9.04 -5.67
N SER A 134 -3.03 -8.59 -6.27
CA SER A 134 -1.70 -8.53 -5.64
C SER A 134 -0.86 -7.42 -6.25
N ASP A 135 0.26 -7.09 -5.60
CA ASP A 135 1.23 -6.10 -6.10
C ASP A 135 1.81 -6.47 -7.47
N LEU A 136 1.87 -7.77 -7.80
CA LEU A 136 2.30 -8.25 -9.13
C LEU A 136 1.31 -7.93 -10.25
N GLY A 137 0.06 -7.65 -9.91
CA GLY A 137 -0.92 -7.10 -10.86
C GLY A 137 -0.69 -5.61 -11.16
N CYS A 138 0.21 -4.95 -10.43
CA CYS A 138 0.43 -3.53 -10.54
C CYS A 138 1.76 -3.18 -11.22
N GLY A 139 1.80 -1.98 -11.82
CA GLY A 139 3.00 -1.41 -12.40
C GLY A 139 4.15 -1.24 -11.39
N PRO A 140 5.40 -1.06 -11.85
CA PRO A 140 6.51 -0.75 -10.95
C PRO A 140 6.20 0.52 -10.15
N GLY A 141 6.43 0.49 -8.84
CA GLY A 141 6.12 1.60 -7.94
C GLY A 141 4.64 1.71 -7.53
N PHE A 142 3.80 0.74 -7.91
CA PHE A 142 2.42 0.63 -7.44
C PHE A 142 2.28 -0.56 -6.48
N TYR A 143 1.19 -0.57 -5.72
CA TYR A 143 0.78 -1.68 -4.87
C TYR A 143 -0.72 -1.91 -5.00
N CYS A 144 -1.17 -3.12 -4.75
CA CYS A 144 -2.58 -3.41 -4.70
C CYS A 144 -3.17 -3.01 -3.34
N GLY A 145 -3.85 -1.88 -3.31
CA GLY A 145 -4.37 -1.29 -2.08
C GLY A 145 -5.87 -1.10 -2.11
N ASP A 146 -6.48 -1.19 -0.92
CA ASP A 146 -7.88 -0.82 -0.74
C ASP A 146 -8.06 0.70 -0.81
N PHE A 147 -9.16 1.13 -1.42
CA PHE A 147 -9.57 2.52 -1.49
C PHE A 147 -11.07 2.63 -1.25
N ASN A 148 -11.51 3.80 -0.80
CA ASN A 148 -12.92 4.09 -0.61
C ASN A 148 -13.58 4.24 -1.99
N VAL A 149 -14.64 3.47 -2.26
CA VAL A 149 -15.46 3.65 -3.47
C VAL A 149 -16.11 5.03 -3.45
N GLN A 150 -16.39 5.60 -2.28
CA GLN A 150 -16.81 7.00 -2.10
C GLN A 150 -16.19 7.60 -0.83
N PRO A 151 -15.63 8.82 -0.86
CA PRO A 151 -15.57 9.73 -2.02
C PRO A 151 -14.56 9.27 -3.09
N ASN A 152 -14.80 9.67 -4.34
CA ASN A 152 -13.97 9.34 -5.50
C ASN A 152 -14.00 10.44 -6.58
N ALA A 153 -13.44 10.16 -7.77
CA ALA A 153 -13.40 11.06 -8.92
C ALA A 153 -14.77 11.64 -9.35
N ILE A 154 -15.87 10.89 -9.16
CA ILE A 154 -17.22 11.27 -9.59
C ILE A 154 -18.03 11.81 -8.40
N ASN A 155 -17.96 11.12 -7.27
CA ASN A 155 -18.77 11.42 -6.10
C ASN A 155 -17.88 11.99 -4.99
N PRO A 156 -17.93 13.30 -4.72
CA PRO A 156 -17.15 13.93 -3.67
C PRO A 156 -17.67 13.61 -2.26
N SER A 157 -18.83 12.96 -2.14
CA SER A 157 -19.47 12.66 -0.87
C SER A 157 -19.51 11.16 -0.60
N ARG A 158 -19.41 10.80 0.67
CA ARG A 158 -19.62 9.43 1.13
C ARG A 158 -21.07 8.97 0.93
N ALA A 159 -21.24 7.69 0.65
CA ALA A 159 -22.56 7.05 0.65
C ALA A 159 -23.19 7.08 2.04
N SER A 160 -24.50 7.26 2.10
CA SER A 160 -25.32 7.17 3.30
C SER A 160 -26.62 6.44 3.00
N ASP A 161 -27.10 5.62 3.94
CA ASP A 161 -28.43 5.00 3.87
C ASP A 161 -29.54 5.90 4.48
N GLY A 162 -29.19 7.15 4.82
CA GLY A 162 -30.06 8.10 5.49
C GLY A 162 -29.96 8.06 7.02
N THR A 163 -29.35 7.02 7.59
CA THR A 163 -29.13 6.86 9.04
C THR A 163 -27.67 6.77 9.41
N LYS A 164 -26.83 6.20 8.54
CA LYS A 164 -25.41 6.03 8.75
C LYS A 164 -24.63 6.08 7.44
N PHE A 165 -23.34 6.33 7.61
CA PHE A 165 -22.33 6.14 6.58
C PHE A 165 -22.31 4.67 6.12
N VAL A 166 -22.22 4.46 4.81
CA VAL A 166 -22.06 3.13 4.20
C VAL A 166 -20.62 2.97 3.74
N GLN A 167 -19.88 2.13 4.45
CA GLN A 167 -18.52 1.75 4.06
C GLN A 167 -18.55 0.89 2.80
N SER A 168 -17.82 1.32 1.77
CA SER A 168 -17.62 0.56 0.55
C SER A 168 -16.19 0.75 0.08
N VAL A 169 -15.45 -0.35 0.03
CA VAL A 169 -14.04 -0.38 -0.36
C VAL A 169 -13.86 -1.28 -1.57
N ALA A 170 -12.94 -0.91 -2.45
CA ALA A 170 -12.54 -1.70 -3.60
C ALA A 170 -11.01 -1.68 -3.71
N LYS A 171 -10.46 -2.48 -4.62
CA LYS A 171 -9.02 -2.56 -4.86
C LYS A 171 -8.63 -1.78 -6.11
N ALA A 172 -7.50 -1.10 -6.03
CA ALA A 172 -6.85 -0.49 -7.18
C ALA A 172 -5.34 -0.52 -6.99
N CYS A 173 -4.62 -0.47 -8.10
CA CYS A 173 -3.19 -0.25 -8.08
C CYS A 173 -2.93 1.19 -7.65
N GLN A 174 -2.46 1.37 -6.42
CA GLN A 174 -2.18 2.67 -5.84
C GLN A 174 -0.70 2.98 -5.96
N LEU A 175 -0.38 4.24 -6.30
CA LEU A 175 1.00 4.70 -6.35
C LEU A 175 1.60 4.63 -4.94
N ARG A 176 2.79 4.02 -4.81
CA ARG A 176 3.51 4.01 -3.54
C ARG A 176 4.10 5.39 -3.28
N LYS A 177 3.79 5.89 -2.09
CA LYS A 177 4.20 7.18 -1.54
C LYS A 177 4.39 7.04 -0.03
N TYR A 178 4.66 8.15 0.65
CA TYR A 178 4.70 8.19 2.12
C TYR A 178 3.50 7.44 2.72
N CYS A 179 3.77 6.58 3.71
CA CYS A 179 2.81 5.71 4.36
C CYS A 179 2.18 4.60 3.52
N SER A 180 2.63 4.34 2.29
CA SER A 180 2.25 3.13 1.55
C SER A 180 2.87 1.89 2.18
N PRO A 181 2.21 0.72 2.17
CA PRO A 181 2.80 -0.50 2.70
C PRO A 181 4.07 -0.87 1.91
N CYS A 182 4.99 -1.59 2.56
CA CYS A 182 6.18 -2.13 1.90
C CYS A 182 6.78 -3.29 2.71
N ASN A 183 7.60 -4.09 2.03
CA ASN A 183 8.38 -5.16 2.61
C ASN A 183 9.89 -4.91 2.47
N THR A 184 10.31 -4.22 1.40
CA THR A 184 11.72 -3.89 1.11
C THR A 184 11.84 -2.48 0.54
N ASN A 185 13.05 -1.93 0.43
CA ASN A 185 13.26 -0.63 -0.20
C ASN A 185 12.89 -0.61 -1.68
N LEU A 186 12.88 -1.75 -2.36
CA LEU A 186 12.48 -1.86 -3.76
C LEU A 186 11.01 -1.48 -3.97
N ASP A 187 10.19 -1.64 -2.94
CA ASP A 187 8.81 -1.20 -2.94
C ASP A 187 8.70 0.32 -2.86
N CYS A 188 9.72 1.06 -2.43
CA CYS A 188 9.61 2.49 -2.19
C CYS A 188 10.37 3.28 -3.27
N PRO A 189 9.80 3.46 -4.48
CA PRO A 189 10.45 4.22 -5.54
C PRO A 189 10.60 5.69 -5.15
N ALA A 190 11.59 6.38 -5.73
CA ALA A 190 11.76 7.80 -5.45
C ALA A 190 10.52 8.63 -5.84
N VAL A 191 10.10 9.53 -4.95
CA VAL A 191 8.99 10.45 -5.19
C VAL A 191 9.55 11.85 -5.40
N LYS A 192 9.28 12.46 -6.57
CA LYS A 192 9.79 13.79 -6.96
C LYS A 192 11.32 13.91 -6.81
N GLY A 193 12.04 12.85 -7.19
CA GLY A 193 13.50 12.77 -7.12
C GLY A 193 14.08 12.55 -5.71
N LYS A 194 13.24 12.41 -4.68
CA LYS A 194 13.67 12.06 -3.32
C LYS A 194 13.59 10.55 -3.14
N ALA A 195 14.71 9.94 -2.75
CA ALA A 195 14.75 8.51 -2.44
C ALA A 195 13.79 8.18 -1.30
N GLN A 196 13.15 7.02 -1.41
CA GLN A 196 12.34 6.43 -0.34
C GLN A 196 12.95 5.11 0.10
N PHE A 197 12.59 4.67 1.29
CA PHE A 197 12.97 3.39 1.86
C PHE A 197 11.85 2.86 2.74
N CYS A 198 11.89 1.55 2.98
CA CYS A 198 10.88 0.84 3.73
C CYS A 198 11.30 0.69 5.18
N VAL A 199 10.61 1.36 6.10
CA VAL A 199 10.89 1.26 7.54
C VAL A 199 9.75 0.57 8.27
N ALA A 200 10.04 -0.06 9.40
CA ALA A 200 9.00 -0.61 10.27
C ALA A 200 8.37 0.51 11.11
N GLY A 201 7.03 0.54 11.16
CA GLY A 201 6.29 1.32 12.15
C GLY A 201 6.32 0.68 13.54
N SER A 202 5.68 1.35 14.50
CA SER A 202 5.51 0.83 15.87
C SER A 202 4.74 -0.50 15.95
N ASP A 203 3.98 -0.83 14.90
CA ASP A 203 3.25 -2.09 14.72
C ASP A 203 4.06 -3.18 13.99
N GLY A 204 5.33 -2.91 13.66
CA GLY A 204 6.20 -3.80 12.89
C GLY A 204 5.89 -3.87 11.39
N LYS A 205 4.81 -3.23 10.92
CA LYS A 205 4.46 -3.20 9.50
C LYS A 205 5.34 -2.20 8.77
N GLY A 206 5.68 -2.53 7.52
CA GLY A 206 6.54 -1.67 6.72
C GLY A 206 5.74 -0.54 6.10
N PHE A 207 6.34 0.64 6.08
CA PHE A 207 5.82 1.76 5.30
C PHE A 207 6.93 2.52 4.57
N CYS A 208 6.60 3.04 3.39
CA CYS A 208 7.51 3.87 2.62
C CYS A 208 7.65 5.25 3.26
N THR A 209 8.89 5.72 3.39
CA THR A 209 9.21 7.04 3.91
C THR A 209 10.43 7.65 3.21
N ASN A 210 10.66 8.94 3.42
CA ASN A 210 11.80 9.68 2.88
C ASN A 210 12.85 9.95 3.97
N GLU A 211 14.08 10.24 3.55
CA GLU A 211 15.12 10.78 4.44
C GLU A 211 14.78 12.23 4.81
N CYS A 212 15.24 12.66 5.98
CA CYS A 212 15.01 14.01 6.47
C CYS A 212 16.21 14.55 7.25
N SER A 213 16.37 15.87 7.24
CA SER A 213 17.39 16.58 8.04
C SER A 213 16.80 17.34 9.21
N SER A 214 15.48 17.54 9.23
CA SER A 214 14.70 18.18 10.28
C SER A 214 13.23 17.80 10.10
N ASP A 215 12.38 18.13 11.07
CA ASP A 215 10.93 17.91 10.97
C ASP A 215 10.31 18.67 9.78
N GLU A 216 10.90 19.81 9.40
CA GLU A 216 10.49 20.60 8.22
C GLU A 216 10.70 19.86 6.90
N GLY A 217 11.61 18.88 6.86
CA GLY A 217 11.84 18.02 5.71
C GLY A 217 10.78 16.94 5.54
N CYS A 218 9.92 16.75 6.55
CA CYS A 218 8.85 15.77 6.58
C CYS A 218 7.50 16.41 6.26
N ASN A 219 6.51 15.57 5.97
CA ASN A 219 5.13 16.05 5.94
C ASN A 219 4.77 16.61 7.33
N THR A 220 3.84 17.58 7.40
CA THR A 220 3.50 18.30 8.64
C THR A 220 3.17 17.39 9.83
N GLU A 221 2.49 16.29 9.52
CA GLU A 221 2.09 15.20 10.41
C GLU A 221 3.18 14.20 10.81
N ALA A 222 4.40 14.36 10.29
CA ALA A 222 5.51 13.46 10.52
C ALA A 222 6.64 14.15 11.30
N LEU A 223 7.46 13.35 11.96
CA LEU A 223 8.66 13.78 12.68
C LEU A 223 9.90 13.13 12.10
N CYS A 224 11.01 13.85 12.14
CA CYS A 224 12.26 13.36 11.62
C CYS A 224 13.01 12.55 12.69
N GLY A 225 12.74 11.23 12.72
CA GLY A 225 13.37 10.26 13.61
C GLY A 225 14.86 10.08 13.32
N GLN A 226 15.61 9.55 14.30
CA GLN A 226 17.05 9.32 14.21
C GLN A 226 17.39 7.83 14.26
N ASN A 227 18.53 7.45 13.67
CA ASN A 227 19.12 6.10 13.71
C ASN A 227 18.12 5.01 13.30
N VAL A 228 17.60 5.14 12.09
CA VAL A 228 16.51 4.34 11.57
C VAL A 228 17.10 3.20 10.76
N THR A 229 16.72 1.96 11.06
CA THR A 229 17.07 0.82 10.22
C THR A 229 15.89 0.50 9.32
N ASP A 230 16.13 0.41 8.01
CA ASP A 230 15.13 -0.03 7.05
C ASP A 230 14.91 -1.55 7.12
N LYS A 231 13.96 -2.07 6.35
CA LYS A 231 13.65 -3.50 6.30
C LYS A 231 14.69 -4.35 5.57
N ASP A 232 15.61 -3.72 4.83
CA ASP A 232 16.75 -4.37 4.21
C ASP A 232 17.98 -4.43 5.14
N GLY A 233 17.86 -3.87 6.36
CA GLY A 233 18.92 -3.85 7.37
C GLY A 233 19.92 -2.71 7.20
N VAL A 234 19.65 -1.73 6.33
CA VAL A 234 20.51 -0.57 6.12
C VAL A 234 20.18 0.49 7.17
N ALA A 235 21.23 1.01 7.81
CA ALA A 235 21.11 2.11 8.75
C ALA A 235 21.04 3.46 8.01
N HIS A 236 19.97 4.19 8.26
CA HIS A 236 19.78 5.57 7.85
C HIS A 236 19.97 6.50 9.04
N PRO A 237 20.64 7.64 8.86
CA PRO A 237 20.83 8.59 9.94
C PRO A 237 19.48 9.11 10.44
N ARG A 238 18.53 9.37 9.52
CA ARG A 238 17.23 9.98 9.83
C ARG A 238 16.15 9.66 8.79
N ALA A 239 14.90 9.55 9.24
CA ALA A 239 13.74 9.28 8.39
C ALA A 239 12.46 9.93 8.92
N CYS A 240 11.49 10.20 8.05
CA CYS A 240 10.18 10.69 8.48
C CYS A 240 9.34 9.56 9.07
N PHE A 241 8.81 9.76 10.28
CA PHE A 241 7.88 8.84 10.94
C PHE A 241 6.54 9.52 11.17
N PRO A 242 5.42 8.80 10.99
CA PRO A 242 4.12 9.29 11.41
C PRO A 242 4.18 9.63 12.90
N ARG A 243 3.55 10.74 13.31
CA ARG A 243 3.47 11.09 14.74
C ARG A 243 2.80 10.01 15.59
N ALA A 244 1.88 9.24 14.99
CA ALA A 244 1.24 8.08 15.61
C ALA A 244 2.16 6.84 15.72
N GLY A 245 3.35 6.88 15.11
CA GLY A 245 4.30 5.75 15.04
C GLY A 245 3.98 4.73 13.95
N SER A 246 2.76 4.71 13.42
CA SER A 246 2.32 3.84 12.32
C SER A 246 1.43 4.58 11.33
N CYS A 247 1.25 4.01 10.14
CA CYS A 247 0.38 4.54 9.09
C CYS A 247 -1.04 3.96 9.13
N THR A 248 -1.27 2.93 9.94
CA THR A 248 -2.57 2.33 10.21
C THR A 248 -2.61 1.98 11.69
N GLY A 249 -3.66 2.40 12.38
CA GLY A 249 -3.81 2.19 13.82
C GLY A 249 -4.78 1.07 14.16
N ASP A 250 -5.29 1.09 15.38
CA ASP A 250 -6.25 0.13 15.92
C ASP A 250 -7.71 0.39 15.48
N GLY A 251 -7.91 1.40 14.62
CA GLY A 251 -9.22 1.83 14.16
C GLY A 251 -10.00 2.63 15.18
N SER A 252 -9.45 3.00 16.34
CA SER A 252 -10.10 3.86 17.34
C SER A 252 -10.26 5.32 16.85
N LEU A 253 -10.97 6.15 17.61
CA LEU A 253 -11.09 7.58 17.26
C LEU A 253 -9.68 8.20 17.16
N CYS A 254 -9.38 8.80 16.01
CA CYS A 254 -8.11 9.41 15.65
C CYS A 254 -6.93 8.47 15.43
N SER A 255 -7.17 7.16 15.37
CA SER A 255 -6.15 6.23 14.90
C SER A 255 -5.81 6.53 13.44
N PRO A 256 -4.54 6.43 12.99
CA PRO A 256 -4.19 6.60 11.59
C PRO A 256 -4.87 5.55 10.72
N CYS A 257 -5.18 5.90 9.48
CA CYS A 257 -5.85 5.00 8.54
C CYS A 257 -5.49 5.35 7.08
N ARG A 258 -5.76 4.43 6.17
CA ARG A 258 -5.61 4.60 4.71
C ARG A 258 -6.96 4.57 4.01
N VAL A 259 -7.86 3.72 4.51
CA VAL A 259 -9.18 3.42 3.96
C VAL A 259 -10.18 3.28 5.12
N ASP A 260 -11.47 3.43 4.85
CA ASP A 260 -12.49 3.40 5.90
C ASP A 260 -12.51 2.10 6.70
N SER A 261 -12.22 0.96 6.06
CA SER A 261 -12.21 -0.35 6.72
C SER A 261 -11.16 -0.45 7.82
N ASP A 262 -10.11 0.38 7.79
CA ASP A 262 -9.13 0.50 8.89
C ASP A 262 -9.78 1.06 10.17
N CYS A 263 -10.91 1.77 10.03
CA CYS A 263 -11.62 2.42 11.13
C CYS A 263 -12.76 1.57 11.70
N GLY A 264 -12.87 0.30 11.31
CA GLY A 264 -13.96 -0.58 11.73
C GLY A 264 -15.33 -0.23 11.12
N PRO A 265 -16.41 -0.90 11.56
CA PRO A 265 -17.69 -0.94 10.84
C PRO A 265 -18.42 0.41 10.76
N ASP A 266 -18.29 1.25 11.79
CA ASP A 266 -18.94 2.57 11.86
C ASP A 266 -17.92 3.72 11.74
N GLY A 267 -16.70 3.41 11.32
CA GLY A 267 -15.62 4.38 11.19
C GLY A 267 -15.46 4.90 9.76
N ALA A 268 -15.03 6.14 9.65
CA ALA A 268 -14.66 6.74 8.37
C ALA A 268 -13.19 7.19 8.44
N CYS A 269 -12.42 6.90 7.40
CA CYS A 269 -11.04 7.35 7.29
C CYS A 269 -11.00 8.70 6.58
N VAL A 270 -10.86 9.76 7.36
CA VAL A 270 -11.05 11.14 6.92
C VAL A 270 -9.75 11.93 6.96
N LYS A 271 -9.62 12.93 6.09
CA LYS A 271 -8.50 13.87 6.16
C LYS A 271 -8.65 14.76 7.40
N GLY A 272 -7.60 14.89 8.21
CA GLY A 272 -7.66 15.65 9.47
C GLY A 272 -7.94 17.14 9.28
N THR A 273 -7.28 17.77 8.31
CA THR A 273 -7.39 19.19 7.94
C THR A 273 -6.89 19.41 6.50
N ASP A 274 -7.11 20.60 5.92
CA ASP A 274 -6.65 20.90 4.55
C ASP A 274 -5.13 20.82 4.36
N TYR A 275 -4.36 21.09 5.42
CA TYR A 275 -2.90 21.17 5.40
C TYR A 275 -2.18 19.87 5.76
N SER A 276 -2.88 18.84 6.25
CA SER A 276 -2.27 17.53 6.53
C SER A 276 -2.54 16.54 5.41
N THR A 277 -1.56 15.71 5.06
CA THR A 277 -1.79 14.59 4.12
C THR A 277 -2.20 13.29 4.84
N GLU A 278 -2.11 13.27 6.17
CA GLU A 278 -2.50 12.13 6.99
C GLU A 278 -4.03 12.03 7.14
N ARG A 279 -4.47 10.79 7.33
CA ARG A 279 -5.86 10.43 7.51
C ARG A 279 -6.02 9.71 8.82
N PHE A 280 -7.16 9.94 9.47
CA PHE A 280 -7.46 9.39 10.77
C PHE A 280 -8.90 8.93 10.85
N CYS A 281 -9.15 8.01 11.76
CA CYS A 281 -10.47 7.46 11.96
C CYS A 281 -11.37 8.45 12.68
N ALA A 282 -12.46 8.84 12.01
CA ALA A 282 -13.62 9.43 12.62
C ALA A 282 -14.61 8.33 13.03
N LYS A 283 -15.38 8.57 14.09
CA LYS A 283 -16.33 7.60 14.65
C LYS A 283 -17.71 8.20 14.76
N ALA A 284 -18.75 7.39 14.52
CA ALA A 284 -20.12 7.81 14.82
C ALA A 284 -20.23 8.31 16.27
N ALA A 285 -20.89 9.46 16.46
CA ALA A 285 -21.13 10.01 17.78
C ALA A 285 -22.06 9.05 18.57
N PRO A 286 -21.79 8.81 19.86
CA PRO A 286 -22.65 7.96 20.69
C PRO A 286 -24.11 8.40 20.63
N GLY A 287 -25.01 7.53 20.16
CA GLY A 287 -26.43 7.84 19.98
C GLY A 287 -26.74 8.92 18.94
N GLY A 288 -25.78 9.25 18.05
CA GLY A 288 -25.87 10.38 17.13
C GLY A 288 -25.72 11.75 17.81
N ASP A 289 -25.43 11.79 19.12
CA ASP A 289 -25.27 13.03 19.86
C ASP A 289 -23.82 13.51 19.85
N CYS A 290 -23.55 14.51 19.02
CA CYS A 290 -22.27 15.21 18.98
C CYS A 290 -21.80 15.76 20.33
N GLY A 291 -22.69 15.98 21.30
CA GLY A 291 -22.34 16.39 22.66
C GLY A 291 -21.55 15.34 23.43
N GLN A 292 -21.64 14.07 23.01
CA GLN A 292 -20.96 12.93 23.62
C GLN A 292 -19.57 12.66 23.02
N CYS A 293 -19.15 13.43 22.01
CA CYS A 293 -17.80 13.27 21.47
C CYS A 293 -16.74 13.68 22.51
N PRO A 294 -15.63 12.92 22.63
CA PRO A 294 -14.54 13.29 23.51
C PRO A 294 -14.04 14.71 23.20
N LYS A 295 -13.97 15.58 24.22
CA LYS A 295 -13.51 16.97 24.06
C LYS A 295 -11.99 17.10 24.17
N GLN A 296 -11.37 16.16 24.88
CA GLN A 296 -9.93 16.02 25.01
C GLN A 296 -9.55 14.63 24.55
N LEU A 297 -8.48 14.58 23.76
CA LEU A 297 -7.90 13.35 23.26
C LEU A 297 -6.42 13.34 23.65
N THR A 298 -5.88 12.14 23.83
CA THR A 298 -4.45 11.95 24.03
C THR A 298 -3.83 11.55 22.69
N ASN A 299 -2.86 12.35 22.24
CA ASN A 299 -1.81 12.11 21.24
C ASN A 299 -2.13 11.18 20.04
N PRO A 300 -2.05 11.61 18.76
CA PRO A 300 -1.64 12.93 18.27
C PRO A 300 -2.67 14.08 18.26
N PRO A 301 -4.00 13.90 18.39
CA PRO A 301 -4.93 15.03 18.41
C PRO A 301 -5.01 15.69 19.79
N VAL A 302 -5.04 17.02 19.81
CA VAL A 302 -5.11 17.82 21.06
C VAL A 302 -6.56 18.17 21.43
N ARG A 303 -7.47 18.13 20.44
CA ARG A 303 -8.89 18.43 20.63
C ARG A 303 -9.74 17.43 19.85
N GLY A 304 -10.84 16.99 20.46
CA GLY A 304 -11.89 16.24 19.76
C GLY A 304 -13.10 17.13 19.52
N GLY A 305 -13.77 16.93 18.40
CA GLY A 305 -14.97 17.65 18.02
C GLY A 305 -15.91 16.76 17.23
N CYS A 306 -17.14 17.23 17.02
CA CYS A 306 -18.09 16.56 16.14
C CYS A 306 -18.30 17.38 14.87
N TYR A 307 -18.26 16.73 13.72
CA TYR A 307 -18.72 17.36 12.50
C TYR A 307 -20.25 17.42 12.49
N LYS A 308 -20.78 18.62 12.76
CA LYS A 308 -22.17 18.96 12.47
C LYS A 308 -22.21 19.52 11.07
N ALA A 309 -22.99 18.91 10.17
CA ALA A 309 -23.26 19.50 8.88
C ALA A 309 -24.03 20.81 9.09
N ASN A 310 -23.30 21.92 9.09
CA ASN A 310 -23.86 23.24 8.81
C ASN A 310 -23.29 23.67 7.47
N ALA A 311 -24.15 24.20 6.61
CA ALA A 311 -23.92 24.53 5.20
C ALA A 311 -22.79 25.54 4.90
N THR A 312 -21.95 25.88 5.89
CA THR A 312 -20.97 26.97 5.85
C THR A 312 -19.54 26.57 6.20
N ASN A 313 -19.25 25.29 6.54
CA ASN A 313 -17.86 24.86 6.74
C ASN A 313 -17.38 23.98 5.57
N PRO A 314 -16.79 24.60 4.52
CA PRO A 314 -16.37 23.90 3.30
C PRO A 314 -15.18 22.96 3.51
N VAL A 315 -14.44 23.11 4.63
CA VAL A 315 -13.18 22.38 4.91
C VAL A 315 -13.37 20.86 4.94
N PHE A 316 -14.58 20.38 5.27
CA PHE A 316 -14.87 18.94 5.39
C PHE A 316 -16.08 18.49 4.56
N ALA A 317 -16.59 19.36 3.69
CA ALA A 317 -17.83 19.10 2.96
C ALA A 317 -17.70 17.85 2.07
N GLY A 318 -18.26 16.73 2.53
CA GLY A 318 -18.30 15.45 1.81
C GLY A 318 -17.37 14.36 2.35
N ASP A 319 -16.26 14.71 3.01
CA ASP A 319 -15.28 13.72 3.52
C ASP A 319 -15.54 13.27 4.95
N VAL A 320 -16.24 14.04 5.79
CA VAL A 320 -16.63 13.59 7.15
C VAL A 320 -18.14 13.36 7.21
N PRO A 321 -18.61 12.15 7.59
CA PRO A 321 -20.05 11.93 7.75
C PRO A 321 -20.65 12.80 8.87
N VAL A 322 -21.94 13.13 8.74
CA VAL A 322 -22.67 13.91 9.75
C VAL A 322 -22.76 13.13 11.06
N ASN A 323 -22.65 13.83 12.19
CA ASN A 323 -22.69 13.25 13.54
C ASN A 323 -21.53 12.29 13.82
N TYR A 324 -20.35 12.58 13.27
CA TYR A 324 -19.12 11.84 13.59
C TYR A 324 -18.20 12.67 14.47
N CYS A 325 -17.66 12.03 15.50
CA CYS A 325 -16.53 12.50 16.27
C CYS A 325 -15.25 12.39 15.44
N MET A 326 -14.45 13.45 15.44
CA MET A 326 -13.14 13.51 14.80
C MET A 326 -12.15 14.28 15.68
N GLY A 327 -10.87 14.00 15.49
CA GLY A 327 -9.78 14.77 16.11
C GLY A 327 -9.45 15.99 15.28
N LEU A 328 -9.13 17.09 15.95
CA LEU A 328 -8.50 18.25 15.37
C LEU A 328 -7.05 18.28 15.86
N PHE A 329 -6.14 18.21 14.90
CA PHE A 329 -4.72 18.39 15.10
C PHE A 329 -4.45 19.90 15.09
N ALA A 330 -3.72 20.39 16.11
CA ALA A 330 -3.40 21.80 16.31
C ALA A 330 -1.91 22.01 16.11
#